data_AF-W5LVZ2-F1
#
_entry.id   AF-W5LVZ2-F1
#
_cell.length_a   1.000
_cell.length_b   1.000
_cell.length_c   1.000
_cell.angle_alpha   90.00
_cell.angle_beta   90.00
_cell.angle_gamma   90.00
#
_symmetry.space_group_name_H-M   'P 1'
#
loop_
_entity.id
_entity.type
_entity.pdbx_description
1 polymer ?
#
loop_
_entity_poly.entity_id
_entity_poly.type
_entity_poly.pdbx_seq_one_letter_code
_entity_poly.pdbx_strand_id
1 'polypeptide(L)'
;GVTEECEKRQVEVAGRQVTVVNTPDWDVWLMRQEIVKFQIRKPTLTLCPPGPHALLLVINLDSYTDWRSVNKHLELFSERVWRHTIVLFTWGDTLSDTTIEQHIERGGKELQWLVEKCGNRYHVLNNKNRGDHTQVTELLEKIEELVAGNYGLYFTTDIEQLHTELEKYIRQME
;
A
#
# COMPACT_ATOMS: atom_id res chain seq x y z
N GLY A 1 -1.15 -9.32 14.57
CA GLY A 1 -1.96 -10.55 14.63
C GLY A 1 -2.38 -10.83 13.23
N VAL A 2 -2.18 -12.04 12.72
CA VAL A 2 -2.49 -12.37 11.33
C VAL A 2 -4.01 -12.40 11.18
N THR A 3 -4.57 -11.40 10.51
CA THR A 3 -5.99 -11.35 10.14
C THR A 3 -6.17 -12.09 8.83
N GLU A 4 -6.97 -13.14 8.77
CA GLU A 4 -7.26 -13.89 7.52
C GLU A 4 -8.26 -13.17 6.60
N GLU A 5 -8.99 -12.19 7.14
CA GLU A 5 -9.97 -11.38 6.42
C GLU A 5 -9.62 -9.89 6.39
N CYS A 6 -10.14 -9.18 5.40
CA CYS A 6 -9.99 -7.72 5.32
C CYS A 6 -10.85 -7.04 6.39
N GLU A 7 -10.28 -6.09 7.12
CA GLU A 7 -11.01 -5.28 8.12
C GLU A 7 -11.26 -3.88 7.59
N LYS A 8 -12.53 -3.46 7.54
CA LYS A 8 -12.92 -2.08 7.24
C LYS A 8 -13.20 -1.33 8.53
N ARG A 9 -12.56 -0.17 8.71
CA ARG A 9 -12.85 0.77 9.80
C ARG A 9 -13.07 2.16 9.24
N GLN A 10 -13.99 2.90 9.85
CA GLN A 10 -14.28 4.28 9.52
C GLN A 10 -14.18 5.12 10.79
N VAL A 11 -13.47 6.24 10.73
CA VAL A 11 -13.21 7.11 11.86
C VAL A 11 -12.96 8.54 11.40
N GLU A 12 -13.30 9.52 12.24
CA GLU A 12 -12.94 10.90 12.02
C GLU A 12 -11.53 11.18 12.58
N VAL A 13 -10.65 11.76 11.75
CA VAL A 13 -9.27 12.12 12.13
C VAL A 13 -8.97 13.51 11.58
N ALA A 14 -8.53 14.43 12.43
CA ALA A 14 -8.20 15.80 12.03
C ALA A 14 -9.29 16.47 11.15
N GLY A 15 -10.57 16.28 11.54
CA GLY A 15 -11.73 16.82 10.83
C GLY A 15 -12.12 16.11 9.53
N ARG A 16 -11.49 14.97 9.21
CA ARG A 16 -11.71 14.21 7.97
C ARG A 16 -12.36 12.87 8.29
N GLN A 17 -13.38 12.49 7.53
CA GLN A 17 -13.95 11.14 7.60
C GLN A 17 -13.06 10.17 6.80
N VAL A 18 -12.34 9.30 7.51
CA VAL A 18 -11.37 8.38 6.93
C VAL A 18 -11.92 6.96 7.01
N THR A 19 -11.88 6.25 5.88
CA THR A 19 -12.12 4.81 5.83
C THR A 19 -10.81 4.11 5.52
N VAL A 20 -10.41 3.19 6.39
CA VAL A 20 -9.23 2.33 6.21
C VAL A 20 -9.72 0.90 6.01
N VAL A 21 -9.23 0.25 4.96
CA VAL A 21 -9.39 -1.19 4.77
C VAL A 21 -8.03 -1.84 4.95
N ASN A 22 -7.87 -2.53 6.07
CA ASN A 22 -6.70 -3.35 6.32
C ASN A 22 -6.87 -4.67 5.58
N THR A 23 -5.91 -4.99 4.71
CA THR A 23 -5.84 -6.31 4.09
C THR A 23 -5.05 -7.25 5.00
N PRO A 24 -5.32 -8.57 4.99
CA PRO A 24 -4.47 -9.57 5.61
C PRO A 24 -2.98 -9.31 5.34
N ASP A 25 -2.15 -9.58 6.34
CA ASP A 25 -0.69 -9.57 6.16
C ASP A 25 -0.37 -10.59 5.06
N TRP A 26 -0.01 -10.04 3.91
CA TRP A 26 0.35 -10.80 2.74
C TRP A 26 1.82 -11.11 2.88
N ASP A 27 2.12 -12.39 3.04
CA ASP A 27 3.49 -12.83 2.91
C ASP A 27 3.86 -12.77 1.42
N VAL A 28 4.32 -11.58 0.98
CA VAL A 28 4.79 -11.30 -0.39
C VAL A 28 5.77 -12.36 -0.86
N TRP A 29 6.50 -12.94 0.09
CA TRP A 29 7.56 -13.92 -0.12
C TRP A 29 7.01 -15.28 -0.58
N LEU A 30 5.74 -15.59 -0.29
CA LEU A 30 5.13 -16.90 -0.49
C LEU A 30 4.01 -16.92 -1.55
N MET A 31 3.45 -15.76 -1.91
CA MET A 31 2.26 -15.73 -2.75
C MET A 31 2.55 -15.59 -4.24
N ARG A 32 1.90 -16.44 -5.04
CA ARG A 32 1.90 -16.29 -6.50
C ARG A 32 1.36 -14.91 -6.88
N GLN A 33 1.93 -14.33 -7.91
CA GLN A 33 1.55 -13.04 -8.51
C GLN A 33 0.03 -12.84 -8.68
N GLU A 34 -0.70 -13.89 -9.05
CA GLU A 34 -2.17 -13.87 -9.22
C GLU A 34 -2.90 -13.62 -7.90
N ILE A 35 -2.38 -14.16 -6.80
CA ILE A 35 -2.94 -14.00 -5.46
C ILE A 35 -2.73 -12.56 -4.98
N VAL A 36 -1.58 -11.95 -5.26
CA VAL A 36 -1.31 -10.54 -4.94
C VAL A 36 -2.33 -9.62 -5.64
N LYS A 37 -2.59 -9.86 -6.93
CA LYS A 37 -3.63 -9.12 -7.67
C LYS A 37 -5.00 -9.30 -7.03
N PHE A 38 -5.37 -10.54 -6.69
CA PHE A 38 -6.66 -10.83 -6.06
C PHE A 38 -6.83 -10.13 -4.72
N GLN A 39 -5.79 -10.10 -3.88
CA GLN A 39 -5.82 -9.45 -2.57
C GLN A 39 -5.97 -7.93 -2.64
N ILE A 40 -5.52 -7.28 -3.71
CA ILE A 40 -5.76 -5.85 -3.93
C ILE A 40 -7.18 -5.62 -4.49
N ARG A 41 -7.57 -6.45 -5.45
CA ARG A 41 -8.80 -6.28 -6.24
C ARG A 41 -10.07 -6.60 -5.45
N LYS A 42 -10.08 -7.72 -4.71
CA LYS A 42 -11.25 -8.16 -3.92
C LYS A 42 -11.74 -7.06 -2.95
N PRO A 43 -10.93 -6.53 -2.02
CA PRO A 43 -11.37 -5.49 -1.09
C PRO A 43 -11.71 -4.17 -1.80
N THR A 44 -11.03 -3.84 -2.91
CA THR A 44 -11.36 -2.65 -3.72
C THR A 44 -12.82 -2.68 -4.17
N LEU A 45 -13.32 -3.83 -4.62
CA LEU A 45 -14.69 -3.98 -5.10
C LEU A 45 -15.70 -4.18 -3.97
N THR A 46 -15.36 -4.93 -2.92
CA THR A 46 -16.33 -5.33 -1.90
C THR A 46 -16.39 -4.38 -0.71
N LEU A 47 -15.28 -3.72 -0.36
CA LEU A 47 -15.18 -2.90 0.86
C LEU A 47 -14.97 -1.41 0.57
N CYS A 48 -14.44 -1.06 -0.61
CA CYS A 48 -14.09 0.30 -1.00
C CYS A 48 -14.83 0.87 -2.23
N PRO A 49 -16.12 0.57 -2.53
CA PRO A 49 -16.75 1.16 -3.73
C PRO A 49 -16.82 2.70 -3.62
N PRO A 50 -16.53 3.47 -4.69
CA PRO A 50 -16.18 3.05 -6.06
C PRO A 50 -14.72 2.63 -6.28
N GLY A 51 -13.84 2.91 -5.32
CA GLY A 51 -12.45 2.50 -5.23
C GLY A 51 -11.74 3.23 -4.09
N PRO A 52 -10.54 2.83 -3.65
CA PRO A 52 -9.78 3.60 -2.68
C PRO A 52 -9.21 4.89 -3.31
N HIS A 53 -9.10 5.94 -2.50
CA HIS A 53 -8.43 7.18 -2.86
C HIS A 53 -6.90 7.02 -2.99
N ALA A 54 -6.33 6.22 -2.08
CA ALA A 54 -4.90 5.92 -2.03
C ALA A 54 -4.70 4.46 -1.58
N LEU A 55 -3.61 3.87 -2.03
CA LEU A 55 -3.08 2.59 -1.58
C LEU A 55 -1.82 2.86 -0.76
N LEU A 56 -1.69 2.20 0.40
CA LEU A 56 -0.52 2.32 1.26
C LEU A 56 0.28 1.02 1.17
N LEU A 57 1.50 1.10 0.63
CA LEU A 57 2.43 -0.02 0.62
C LEU A 57 3.27 0.04 1.90
N VAL A 58 2.92 -0.79 2.88
CA VAL A 58 3.51 -0.75 4.23
C VAL A 58 4.82 -1.53 4.26
N ILE A 59 5.90 -0.89 4.72
CA ILE A 59 7.24 -1.46 4.88
C ILE A 59 7.65 -1.31 6.34
N ASN A 60 8.10 -2.40 6.96
CA ASN A 60 8.59 -2.38 8.34
C ASN A 60 10.13 -2.25 8.36
N LEU A 61 10.61 -1.13 8.90
CA LEU A 61 12.05 -0.81 8.97
C LEU A 61 12.84 -1.66 9.98
N ASP A 62 12.16 -2.32 10.92
CA ASP A 62 12.77 -3.24 11.88
C ASP A 62 12.92 -4.67 11.32
N SER A 63 12.47 -4.89 10.08
CA SER A 63 12.49 -6.21 9.43
C SER A 63 13.40 -6.24 8.21
N TYR A 64 14.10 -7.35 8.01
CA TYR A 64 14.82 -7.58 6.77
C TYR A 64 13.84 -7.69 5.60
N THR A 65 14.11 -6.95 4.52
CA THR A 65 13.32 -6.99 3.29
C THR A 65 14.23 -7.33 2.11
N ASP A 66 14.00 -8.47 1.45
CA ASP A 66 14.57 -8.78 0.14
C ASP A 66 13.81 -8.04 -0.98
N TRP A 67 14.29 -6.84 -1.30
CA TRP A 67 13.69 -5.98 -2.32
C TRP A 67 13.60 -6.60 -3.71
N ARG A 68 14.45 -7.57 -4.04
CA ARG A 68 14.42 -8.21 -5.35
C ARG A 68 13.17 -9.08 -5.52
N SER A 69 12.81 -9.85 -4.49
CA SER A 69 11.57 -10.63 -4.51
C SER A 69 10.34 -9.72 -4.46
N VAL A 70 10.38 -8.65 -3.65
CA VAL A 70 9.30 -7.64 -3.60
C VAL A 70 9.04 -7.06 -4.98
N ASN A 71 10.08 -6.59 -5.67
CA ASN A 71 9.93 -6.00 -7.00
C ASN A 71 9.35 -7.00 -8.01
N LYS A 72 9.77 -8.28 -7.98
CA LYS A 72 9.21 -9.32 -8.86
C LYS A 72 7.70 -9.51 -8.70
N HIS A 73 7.16 -9.33 -7.49
CA HIS A 73 5.72 -9.42 -7.25
C HIS A 73 5.00 -8.14 -7.66
N LEU A 74 5.64 -6.98 -7.47
CA LEU A 74 5.09 -5.67 -7.78
C LEU A 74 5.23 -5.27 -9.25
N GLU A 75 6.10 -5.91 -10.04
CA GLU A 75 6.26 -5.66 -11.49
C GLU A 75 4.95 -5.76 -12.28
N LEU A 76 3.97 -6.51 -11.77
CA LEU A 76 2.66 -6.64 -12.39
C LEU A 76 1.69 -5.50 -12.09
N PHE A 77 2.07 -4.57 -11.21
CA PHE A 77 1.27 -3.41 -10.92
C PHE A 77 1.26 -2.50 -12.15
N SER A 78 0.05 -2.20 -12.61
CA SER A 78 -0.12 -1.20 -13.68
C SER A 78 0.33 0.18 -13.19
N GLU A 79 0.71 1.04 -14.13
CA GLU A 79 0.99 2.46 -13.85
C GLU A 79 -0.17 3.15 -13.09
N ARG A 80 -1.41 2.66 -13.27
CA ARG A 80 -2.56 3.16 -12.51
C ARG A 80 -2.48 2.83 -11.01
N VAL A 81 -2.04 1.62 -10.65
CA VAL A 81 -1.81 1.26 -9.23
C VAL A 81 -0.75 2.19 -8.67
N TRP A 82 0.40 2.28 -9.36
CA TRP A 82 1.52 3.10 -8.93
C TRP A 82 1.14 4.56 -8.67
N ARG A 83 0.34 5.16 -9.56
CA ARG A 83 -0.18 6.53 -9.41
C ARG A 83 -1.02 6.78 -8.16
N HIS A 84 -1.62 5.74 -7.57
CA HIS A 84 -2.43 5.83 -6.35
C HIS A 84 -1.70 5.31 -5.11
N THR A 85 -0.42 4.91 -5.22
CA THR A 85 0.33 4.34 -4.11
C THR A 85 1.25 5.35 -3.42
N ILE A 86 1.29 5.27 -2.09
CA ILE A 86 2.30 5.89 -1.21
C ILE A 86 3.03 4.77 -0.47
N VAL A 87 4.36 4.85 -0.39
CA VAL A 87 5.16 3.96 0.45
C VAL A 87 5.07 4.40 1.91
N LEU A 88 4.59 3.54 2.79
CA LEU A 88 4.48 3.81 4.22
C LEU A 88 5.53 3.03 4.99
N PHE A 89 6.61 3.71 5.38
CA PHE A 89 7.60 3.13 6.28
C PHE A 89 7.08 3.19 7.71
N THR A 90 7.14 2.06 8.41
CA THR A 90 6.75 1.91 9.82
C THR A 90 7.97 1.58 10.66
N TRP A 91 7.86 1.79 11.96
CA TRP A 91 8.98 1.70 12.90
C TRP A 91 10.09 2.71 12.57
N GLY A 92 9.70 3.94 12.18
CA GLY A 92 10.64 5.01 11.86
C GLY A 92 11.61 5.36 12.99
N ASP A 93 11.29 5.01 14.23
CA ASP A 93 12.20 5.13 15.37
C ASP A 93 13.48 4.28 15.24
N THR A 94 13.49 3.24 14.42
CA THR A 94 14.69 2.41 14.18
C THR A 94 15.74 3.12 13.33
N LEU A 95 15.36 4.17 12.59
CA LEU A 95 16.29 4.94 11.77
C LEU A 95 17.35 5.68 12.60
N SER A 96 17.08 5.94 13.89
CA SER A 96 17.97 6.70 14.79
C SER A 96 18.37 8.04 14.17
N ASP A 97 19.66 8.28 13.93
CA ASP A 97 20.17 9.52 13.30
C ASP A 97 20.18 9.48 11.76
N THR A 98 19.69 8.40 11.15
CA THR A 98 19.62 8.27 9.69
C THR A 98 18.29 8.84 9.19
N THR A 99 18.35 9.68 8.17
CA THR A 99 17.13 10.15 7.49
C THR A 99 16.51 9.04 6.64
N ILE A 100 15.22 9.12 6.34
CA ILE A 100 14.58 8.12 5.46
C ILE A 100 15.18 8.15 4.05
N GLU A 101 15.59 9.33 3.57
CA GLU A 101 16.25 9.52 2.28
C GLU A 101 17.59 8.78 2.23
N GLN A 102 18.41 8.89 3.30
CA GLN A 102 19.65 8.13 3.42
C GLN A 102 19.40 6.63 3.52
N HIS A 103 18.33 6.20 4.18
CA HIS A 103 17.95 4.78 4.23
C HIS A 103 17.58 4.27 2.83
N ILE A 104 16.78 5.01 2.07
CA ILE A 104 16.39 4.66 0.69
C ILE A 104 17.64 4.59 -0.21
N GLU A 105 18.55 5.56 -0.10
CA GLU A 105 19.81 5.58 -0.86
C GLU A 105 20.67 4.34 -0.56
N ARG A 106 20.79 3.97 0.72
CA ARG A 106 21.57 2.80 1.16
C ARG A 106 20.87 1.46 0.91
N GLY A 107 19.55 1.45 0.77
CA GLY A 107 18.73 0.25 0.58
C GLY A 107 18.86 -0.42 -0.79
N GLY A 108 19.67 0.13 -1.69
CA GLY A 108 19.96 -0.43 -3.00
C GLY A 108 18.99 0.02 -4.10
N LYS A 109 19.28 -0.39 -5.34
CA LYS A 109 18.53 0.05 -6.53
C LYS A 109 17.08 -0.40 -6.50
N GLU A 110 16.81 -1.52 -5.86
CA GLU A 110 15.49 -2.13 -5.81
C GLU A 110 14.51 -1.32 -4.95
N LEU A 111 14.97 -0.82 -3.78
CA LEU A 111 14.17 0.09 -2.95
C LEU A 111 14.01 1.46 -3.60
N GLN A 112 15.08 2.00 -4.20
CA GLN A 112 15.02 3.25 -4.94
C GLN A 112 14.01 3.16 -6.09
N TRP A 113 14.06 2.10 -6.88
CA TRP A 113 13.10 1.83 -7.96
C TRP A 113 11.66 1.79 -7.45
N LEU A 114 11.40 1.17 -6.29
CA LEU A 114 10.07 1.09 -5.71
C LEU A 114 9.53 2.48 -5.36
N VAL A 115 10.36 3.30 -4.71
CA VAL A 115 10.00 4.67 -4.31
C VAL A 115 9.81 5.56 -5.55
N GLU A 116 10.66 5.43 -6.56
CA GLU A 116 10.54 6.12 -7.84
C GLU A 116 9.26 5.73 -8.59
N LYS A 117 8.88 4.44 -8.60
CA LYS A 117 7.60 3.98 -9.15
C LYS A 117 6.40 4.61 -8.45
N CYS A 118 6.52 4.88 -7.16
CA CYS A 118 5.51 5.61 -6.40
C CYS A 118 5.63 7.13 -6.57
N GLY A 119 6.40 7.65 -7.54
CA GLY A 119 6.56 9.08 -7.78
C GLY A 119 7.23 9.82 -6.63
N ASN A 120 8.13 9.15 -5.91
CA ASN A 120 8.77 9.66 -4.68
C ASN A 120 7.77 9.98 -3.55
N ARG A 121 6.58 9.36 -3.58
CA ARG A 121 5.60 9.48 -2.49
C ARG A 121 5.89 8.45 -1.42
N TYR A 122 6.39 8.92 -0.28
CA TYR A 122 6.56 8.10 0.92
C TYR A 122 6.26 8.90 2.19
N HIS A 123 6.01 8.17 3.28
CA HIS A 123 5.80 8.71 4.61
C HIS A 123 6.36 7.74 5.65
N VAL A 124 6.77 8.27 6.81
CA VAL A 124 7.38 7.49 7.90
C VAL A 124 6.52 7.64 9.15
N LEU A 125 6.07 6.50 9.70
CA LEU A 125 5.39 6.45 10.99
C LEU A 125 6.35 5.95 12.07
N ASN A 126 6.41 6.67 13.17
CA ASN A 126 7.07 6.24 14.39
C ASN A 126 6.06 5.51 15.28
N ASN A 127 6.10 4.18 15.23
CA ASN A 127 5.13 3.33 15.92
C ASN A 127 5.28 3.34 17.46
N LYS A 128 6.41 3.84 18.00
CA LYS A 128 6.61 4.07 19.43
C LYS A 128 6.01 5.38 19.91
N ASN A 129 5.89 6.39 19.05
CA ASN A 129 5.32 7.69 19.39
C ASN A 129 3.86 7.83 18.96
N ARG A 130 2.98 6.96 19.48
CA ARG A 130 1.55 6.93 19.11
C ARG A 130 0.74 8.15 19.56
N GLY A 131 1.27 8.96 20.48
CA GLY A 131 0.61 10.18 20.96
C GLY A 131 0.83 11.38 20.04
N ASP A 132 1.75 11.27 19.09
CA ASP A 132 2.00 12.29 18.09
C ASP A 132 1.05 12.14 16.91
N HIS A 133 -0.05 12.89 16.96
CA HIS A 133 -1.06 12.92 15.91
C HIS A 133 -0.62 13.71 14.65
N THR A 134 0.53 14.40 14.69
CA THR A 134 1.02 15.17 13.52
C THR A 134 1.41 14.25 12.37
N GLN A 135 2.04 13.11 12.66
CA GLN A 135 2.43 12.11 11.66
C GLN A 135 1.24 11.63 10.83
N VAL A 136 0.10 11.35 11.48
CA VAL A 136 -1.12 10.94 10.78
C VAL A 136 -1.70 12.10 9.97
N THR A 137 -1.64 13.32 10.50
CA THR A 137 -2.13 14.52 9.79
C THR A 137 -1.31 14.78 8.52
N GLU A 138 0.02 14.72 8.60
CA GLU A 138 0.93 14.85 7.46
C GLU A 138 0.73 13.73 6.42
N LEU A 139 0.46 12.50 6.86
CA LEU A 139 0.10 11.42 5.95
C LEU A 139 -1.20 11.72 5.20
N LEU A 140 -2.21 12.25 5.88
CA LEU A 140 -3.48 12.62 5.25
C LEU A 140 -3.30 13.76 4.24
N GLU A 141 -2.45 14.74 4.53
CA GLU A 141 -2.10 15.82 3.59
C GLU A 141 -1.43 15.27 2.31
N LYS A 142 -0.49 14.33 2.46
CA LYS A 142 0.13 13.64 1.30
C LYS A 142 -0.88 12.83 0.48
N ILE A 143 -1.88 12.24 1.13
CA ILE A 143 -2.98 11.53 0.45
C ILE A 143 -3.84 12.54 -0.32
N GLU A 144 -4.16 13.70 0.26
CA GLU A 144 -4.92 14.77 -0.41
C GLU A 144 -4.18 15.29 -1.64
N GLU A 145 -2.87 15.51 -1.56
CA GLU A 145 -2.02 15.86 -2.70
C GLU A 145 -2.03 14.80 -3.79
N LEU A 146 -1.93 13.52 -3.42
CA LEU A 146 -2.03 12.40 -4.35
C LEU A 146 -3.39 12.37 -5.06
N VAL A 147 -4.48 12.57 -4.33
CA VAL A 147 -5.84 12.58 -4.87
C VAL A 147 -6.03 13.77 -5.82
N ALA A 148 -5.55 14.95 -5.45
CA ALA A 148 -5.58 16.13 -6.31
C ALA A 148 -4.77 15.91 -7.60
N GLY A 149 -3.57 15.32 -7.50
CA GLY A 149 -2.75 14.95 -8.65
C GLY A 149 -3.36 13.87 -9.56
N ASN A 150 -4.34 13.12 -9.05
CA ASN A 150 -5.16 12.18 -9.83
C ASN A 150 -6.54 12.74 -10.18
N TYR A 151 -6.74 14.06 -10.13
CA TYR A 151 -7.99 14.74 -10.49
C TYR A 151 -9.21 14.29 -9.67
N GLY A 152 -8.99 13.85 -8.43
CA GLY A 152 -10.05 13.31 -7.57
C GLY A 152 -10.53 11.92 -7.97
N LEU A 153 -9.87 11.26 -8.93
CA LEU A 153 -10.26 9.93 -9.39
C LEU A 153 -9.80 8.87 -8.39
N TYR A 154 -10.66 7.88 -8.18
CA TYR A 154 -10.37 6.69 -7.38
C TYR A 154 -9.52 5.70 -8.17
N PHE A 155 -8.79 4.87 -7.44
CA PHE A 155 -8.25 3.64 -8.01
C PHE A 155 -9.40 2.71 -8.38
N THR A 156 -9.57 2.43 -9.68
CA THR A 156 -10.54 1.43 -10.15
C THR A 156 -9.80 0.30 -10.85
N THR A 157 -10.13 -0.93 -10.50
CA THR A 157 -9.79 -2.11 -11.27
C THR A 157 -10.85 -2.37 -12.33
N ASP A 158 -10.43 -2.76 -13.53
CA ASP A 158 -11.34 -3.19 -14.58
C ASP A 158 -12.16 -4.41 -14.09
N ILE A 159 -13.46 -4.19 -13.91
CA ILE A 159 -14.37 -5.17 -13.27
C ILE A 159 -14.60 -6.37 -14.20
N GLU A 160 -14.65 -6.16 -15.52
CA GLU A 160 -14.84 -7.23 -16.52
C GLU A 160 -13.61 -8.15 -16.58
N GLN A 161 -12.43 -7.55 -16.55
CA GLN A 161 -11.18 -8.29 -16.52
C GLN A 161 -11.05 -9.12 -15.23
N LEU A 162 -11.55 -8.59 -14.11
CA LEU A 162 -11.54 -9.31 -12.84
C LEU A 162 -12.50 -10.49 -12.80
N HIS A 163 -13.74 -10.31 -13.25
CA HIS A 163 -14.72 -11.41 -13.33
C HIS A 163 -14.14 -12.59 -14.13
N THR A 164 -13.50 -12.28 -15.25
CA THR A 164 -12.86 -13.27 -16.11
C THR A 164 -11.70 -14.00 -15.41
N GLU A 165 -10.86 -13.29 -14.66
CA GLU A 165 -9.75 -13.90 -13.92
C GLU A 165 -10.22 -14.73 -12.71
N LEU A 166 -11.24 -14.26 -11.99
CA LEU A 166 -11.82 -14.97 -10.84
C LEU A 166 -12.48 -16.29 -11.26
N GLU A 167 -13.24 -16.29 -12.37
CA GLU A 167 -13.81 -17.51 -12.93
C GLU A 167 -12.74 -18.52 -13.33
N LYS A 168 -11.61 -18.06 -13.89
CA LYS A 168 -10.48 -18.93 -14.23
C LYS A 168 -9.83 -19.55 -13.00
N TYR A 169 -9.65 -18.77 -11.93
CA TYR A 169 -9.07 -19.27 -10.69
C TYR A 169 -9.96 -20.30 -10.00
N ILE A 170 -11.28 -20.05 -9.93
CA ILE A 170 -12.25 -21.01 -9.37
C ILE A 170 -12.18 -22.35 -10.12
N ARG A 171 -12.16 -22.31 -11.46
CA ARG A 171 -12.03 -23.52 -12.30
C ARG A 171 -10.72 -24.29 -12.13
N GLN A 172 -9.66 -23.67 -11.62
CA GLN A 172 -8.38 -24.34 -11.36
C GLN A 172 -8.35 -25.05 -10.01
N MET A 173 -9.32 -24.74 -9.14
CA MET A 173 -9.47 -25.35 -7.82
C MET A 173 -10.56 -26.43 -7.77
N GLU A 174 -11.35 -26.56 -8.85
CA GLU A 174 -12.26 -27.68 -9.13
C GLU A 174 -11.54 -28.82 -9.86
#